data_AF-A0A964PA27-F1
#
_entry.id   AF-A0A964PA27-F1
#
_cell.length_a   1.000
_cell.length_b   1.000
_cell.length_c   1.000
_cell.angle_alpha   90.00
_cell.angle_beta   90.00
_cell.angle_gamma   90.00
#
_symmetry.space_group_name_H-M   'P 1'
#
loop_
_entity.id
_entity.type
_entity.pdbx_description
1 polymer ?
#
loop_
_entity_poly.entity_id
_entity_poly.type
_entity_poly.pdbx_seq_one_letter_code
_entity_poly.pdbx_strand_id
1 'polypeptide(L)'
;MKDMERWFWLAAGLAVGIAGTVYFRPAPQPVWAGNDRHEDYIMATGAINIGGRTLSDGIWMLDYRGGKLLGTIVDPNFGKAVPWAEVDLVKEFNIPPKQNVHFLMTTGSIINGHTALYLAEINTGRFAVYSMSPRLDGTGGMMIRRHDATQFRAPAANP
;
A
#
# COMPACT_ATOMS: atom_id res chain seq x y z
N MET A 1 -29.52 16.74 -50.61
CA MET A 1 -29.70 15.41 -49.98
C MET A 1 -28.38 14.69 -49.70
N LYS A 2 -27.37 14.75 -50.58
CA LYS A 2 -26.05 14.11 -50.38
C LYS A 2 -25.27 14.60 -49.14
N ASP A 3 -25.44 15.86 -48.75
CA ASP A 3 -24.73 16.39 -47.57
C ASP A 3 -25.32 15.88 -46.26
N MET A 4 -26.63 15.61 -46.22
CA MET A 4 -27.30 15.08 -45.04
C MET A 4 -26.87 13.64 -44.72
N GLU A 5 -26.63 12.84 -45.76
CA GLU A 5 -26.07 11.49 -45.64
C GLU A 5 -24.64 11.52 -45.07
N ARG A 6 -23.82 12.47 -45.53
CA ARG A 6 -22.46 12.67 -45.01
C ARG A 6 -22.45 13.03 -43.53
N TRP A 7 -23.31 13.98 -43.12
CA TRP A 7 -23.44 14.37 -41.72
C TRP A 7 -23.97 13.24 -40.83
N PHE A 8 -24.90 12.44 -41.34
CA PHE A 8 -25.41 11.25 -40.62
C PHE A 8 -24.29 10.23 -40.36
N TRP A 9 -23.50 9.88 -41.39
CA TRP A 9 -22.38 8.94 -41.23
C TRP A 9 -21.30 9.48 -40.29
N LEU A 10 -21.06 10.79 -40.31
CA LEU A 10 -20.11 11.44 -39.40
C LEU A 10 -20.59 11.37 -37.94
N ALA A 11 -21.87 11.64 -37.70
CA ALA A 11 -22.48 11.53 -36.37
C ALA A 11 -22.47 10.08 -35.87
N ALA A 12 -22.80 9.11 -36.74
CA ALA A 12 -22.77 7.69 -36.40
C ALA A 12 -21.36 7.23 -36.06
N GLY A 13 -20.36 7.59 -36.87
CA GLY A 13 -18.95 7.28 -36.61
C GLY A 13 -18.44 7.90 -35.30
N LEU A 14 -18.82 9.14 -35.01
CA LEU A 14 -18.48 9.81 -33.75
C LEU A 14 -19.13 9.11 -32.54
N ALA A 15 -20.41 8.74 -32.64
CA ALA A 15 -21.11 8.04 -31.59
C ALA A 15 -20.49 6.67 -31.29
N VAL A 16 -20.18 5.90 -32.34
CA VAL A 16 -19.49 4.59 -32.19
C VAL A 16 -18.08 4.78 -31.64
N GLY A 17 -17.34 5.80 -32.07
CA GLY A 17 -16.01 6.13 -31.56
C GLY A 17 -16.01 6.49 -30.07
N ILE A 18 -16.97 7.31 -29.62
CA ILE A 18 -17.15 7.65 -28.20
C ILE A 18 -17.55 6.41 -27.41
N ALA A 19 -18.54 5.64 -27.87
CA ALA A 19 -18.99 4.43 -27.20
C ALA A 19 -17.86 3.40 -27.08
N GLY A 20 -17.08 3.20 -28.14
CA GLY A 20 -15.89 2.35 -28.14
C GLY A 20 -14.84 2.85 -27.16
N THR A 21 -14.55 4.16 -27.13
CA THR A 21 -13.55 4.73 -26.21
C THR A 21 -13.97 4.56 -24.75
N VAL A 22 -15.26 4.73 -24.43
CA VAL A 22 -15.79 4.54 -23.07
C VAL A 22 -15.76 3.06 -22.68
N TYR A 23 -16.15 2.15 -23.59
CA TYR A 23 -16.22 0.73 -23.33
C TYR A 23 -14.84 0.06 -23.22
N PHE A 24 -13.90 0.46 -24.07
CA PHE A 24 -12.53 -0.09 -24.11
C PHE A 24 -11.53 0.71 -23.28
N ARG A 25 -11.96 1.71 -22.51
CA ARG A 25 -11.06 2.42 -21.59
C ARG A 25 -10.52 1.40 -20.59
N PRO A 26 -9.23 1.03 -20.65
CA PRO A 26 -8.69 0.08 -19.68
C PRO A 26 -8.87 0.68 -18.28
N ALA A 27 -9.28 -0.15 -17.33
CA ALA A 27 -9.18 0.22 -15.93
C ALA A 27 -7.73 0.67 -15.67
N PRO A 28 -7.50 1.69 -14.83
CA PRO A 28 -6.16 2.05 -14.40
C PRO A 28 -5.44 0.77 -14.00
N GLN A 29 -4.33 0.47 -14.68
CA GLN A 29 -3.55 -0.70 -14.33
C GLN A 29 -3.09 -0.49 -12.88
N PRO A 30 -3.28 -1.47 -11.99
CA PRO A 30 -2.75 -1.34 -10.65
C PRO A 30 -1.25 -1.10 -10.77
N VAL A 31 -0.74 -0.05 -10.13
CA VAL A 31 0.70 0.14 -10.02
C VAL A 31 1.22 -1.05 -9.21
N TRP A 32 2.10 -1.82 -9.84
CA TRP A 32 2.77 -2.92 -9.17
C TRP A 32 3.70 -2.27 -8.14
N ALA A 33 3.59 -2.70 -6.89
CA ALA A 33 4.37 -2.17 -5.79
C ALA A 33 5.86 -2.04 -6.17
N GLY A 34 6.37 -0.81 -6.08
CA GLY A 34 7.81 -0.57 -6.14
C GLY A 34 8.39 -0.77 -4.75
N ASN A 35 9.49 -1.51 -4.65
CA ASN A 35 10.28 -1.60 -3.43
C ASN A 35 11.69 -1.05 -3.69
N ASP A 36 12.21 -0.29 -2.73
CA ASP A 36 13.58 0.19 -2.74
C ASP A 36 14.22 0.00 -1.37
N ARG A 37 15.53 -0.22 -1.34
CA ARG A 37 16.28 -0.44 -0.11
C ARG A 37 17.59 0.34 -0.15
N HIS A 38 17.81 1.14 0.88
CA HIS A 38 19.05 1.88 1.08
C HIS A 38 19.46 1.79 2.54
N GLU A 39 20.60 1.14 2.81
CA GLU A 39 21.17 0.98 4.16
C GLU A 39 20.14 0.49 5.20
N ASP A 40 19.79 1.37 6.13
CA ASP A 40 18.89 1.17 7.27
C ASP A 40 17.42 1.50 6.94
N TYR A 41 17.10 1.68 5.67
CA TYR A 41 15.75 2.03 5.22
C TYR A 41 15.27 1.12 4.09
N ILE A 42 14.00 0.71 4.16
CA ILE A 42 13.28 0.10 3.06
C ILE A 42 12.02 0.90 2.80
N MET A 43 11.71 1.16 1.53
CA MET A 43 10.45 1.75 1.10
C MET A 43 9.67 0.76 0.25
N ALA A 44 8.36 0.71 0.45
CA ALA A 44 7.44 -0.05 -0.39
C ALA A 44 6.16 0.75 -0.63
N THR A 45 5.57 0.61 -1.83
CA THR A 45 4.29 1.24 -2.15
C THR A 45 3.17 0.23 -2.35
N GLY A 46 1.93 0.67 -2.19
CA GLY A 46 0.75 -0.17 -2.42
C GLY A 46 -0.55 0.62 -2.37
N ALA A 47 -1.56 0.17 -3.11
CA ALA A 47 -2.84 0.88 -3.18
C ALA A 47 -3.64 0.75 -1.87
N ILE A 48 -4.17 1.88 -1.39
CA ILE A 48 -4.99 1.94 -0.18
C ILE A 48 -6.32 2.59 -0.51
N ASN A 49 -7.42 1.93 -0.15
CA ASN A 49 -8.74 2.55 -0.21
C ASN A 49 -8.88 3.59 0.91
N ILE A 50 -9.17 4.83 0.54
CA ILE A 50 -9.35 5.96 1.48
C ILE A 50 -10.81 6.36 1.64
N GLY A 51 -11.73 5.63 0.98
CA GLY A 51 -13.17 5.83 1.03
C GLY A 51 -13.84 5.53 -0.32
N GLY A 52 -14.93 4.75 -0.29
CA GLY A 52 -15.72 4.44 -1.47
C GLY A 52 -14.92 3.72 -2.57
N ARG A 53 -14.86 4.33 -3.75
CA ARG A 53 -14.10 3.85 -4.93
C ARG A 53 -12.76 4.56 -5.12
N THR A 54 -12.33 5.39 -4.17
CA THR A 54 -11.11 6.17 -4.29
C THR A 54 -9.92 5.41 -3.70
N LEU A 55 -8.91 5.20 -4.54
CA LEU A 55 -7.63 4.62 -4.14
C LEU A 55 -6.57 5.72 -4.07
N SER A 56 -5.65 5.59 -3.13
CA SER A 56 -4.44 6.42 -3.03
C SER A 56 -3.22 5.51 -2.86
N ASP A 57 -2.05 6.04 -3.20
CA ASP A 57 -0.77 5.37 -3.00
C ASP A 57 -0.37 5.43 -1.53
N GLY A 58 -0.42 4.26 -0.88
CA GLY A 58 0.20 4.01 0.41
C GLY A 58 1.71 3.88 0.27
N ILE A 59 2.42 4.66 1.07
CA ILE A 59 3.87 4.65 1.18
C ILE A 59 4.21 4.06 2.54
N TRP A 60 5.00 3.00 2.52
CA TRP A 60 5.54 2.34 3.69
C TRP A 60 7.03 2.61 3.77
N MET A 61 7.51 2.92 4.96
CA MET A 61 8.93 3.09 5.23
C MET A 61 9.30 2.34 6.49
N LEU A 62 10.31 1.49 6.37
CA LEU A 62 10.87 0.72 7.47
C LEU A 62 12.18 1.37 7.89
N ASP A 63 12.26 1.79 9.15
CA ASP A 63 13.46 2.37 9.76
C ASP A 63 14.10 1.34 10.69
N TYR A 64 15.27 0.82 10.30
CA TYR A 64 16.01 -0.16 11.10
C TYR A 64 16.66 0.46 12.34
N ARG A 65 17.12 1.71 12.24
CA ARG A 65 17.78 2.39 13.37
C ARG A 65 16.79 2.68 14.48
N GLY A 66 15.60 3.14 14.10
CA GLY A 66 14.50 3.39 15.03
C GLY A 66 13.75 2.13 15.45
N GLY A 67 13.88 1.05 14.68
CA GLY A 67 13.05 -0.15 14.85
C GLY A 67 11.56 0.15 14.65
N LYS A 68 11.25 1.02 13.68
CA LYS A 68 9.90 1.54 13.45
C LYS A 68 9.41 1.20 12.05
N LEU A 69 8.13 0.86 11.96
CA LEU A 69 7.38 0.86 10.72
C LEU A 69 6.61 2.16 10.61
N LEU A 70 6.78 2.86 9.50
CA LEU A 70 6.13 4.12 9.19
C LEU A 70 5.22 3.92 7.98
N GLY A 71 4.05 4.54 8.00
CA GLY A 71 3.09 4.48 6.89
C GLY A 71 2.42 5.82 6.66
N THR A 72 2.29 6.22 5.40
CA THR A 72 1.52 7.41 4.99
C THR A 72 0.83 7.17 3.65
N ILE A 73 -0.05 8.09 3.26
CA ILE A 73 -0.65 8.15 1.93
C ILE A 73 -0.40 9.53 1.32
N VAL A 74 -0.47 9.61 0.00
CA VAL A 74 -0.56 10.89 -0.70
C VAL A 74 -2.03 11.28 -0.85
N ASP A 75 -2.45 12.40 -0.26
CA ASP A 75 -3.81 12.91 -0.45
C ASP A 75 -4.02 13.22 -1.95
N PRO A 76 -4.99 12.56 -2.62
CA PRO A 76 -5.19 12.73 -4.05
C PRO A 76 -5.73 14.13 -4.42
N ASN A 77 -6.31 14.88 -3.47
CA ASN A 77 -6.83 16.21 -3.72
C ASN A 77 -5.74 17.28 -3.67
N PHE A 78 -4.76 17.12 -2.78
CA PHE A 78 -3.72 18.12 -2.55
C PHE A 78 -2.33 17.70 -3.02
N GLY A 79 -2.13 16.43 -3.37
CA GLY A 79 -0.83 15.88 -3.77
C GLY A 79 0.21 15.89 -2.66
N LYS A 80 -0.22 15.91 -1.39
CA LYS A 80 0.67 16.00 -0.21
C LYS A 80 0.57 14.74 0.62
N ALA A 81 1.70 14.33 1.20
CA ALA A 81 1.71 13.27 2.20
C ALA A 81 0.94 13.71 3.45
N VAL A 82 0.10 12.82 3.97
CA VAL A 82 -0.56 13.04 5.27
C VAL A 82 0.40 12.70 6.42
N PRO A 83 0.06 13.05 7.69
CA PRO A 83 0.89 12.66 8.83
C PRO A 83 1.14 11.15 8.88
N TRP A 84 2.38 10.79 9.20
CA TRP A 84 2.83 9.39 9.25
C TRP A 84 2.22 8.67 10.46
N ALA A 85 1.73 7.46 10.21
CA ALA A 85 1.44 6.49 11.24
C ALA A 85 2.72 5.73 11.60
N GLU A 86 2.93 5.45 12.87
CA GLU A 86 4.12 4.73 13.36
C GLU A 86 3.73 3.48 14.15
N VAL A 87 4.52 2.41 13.99
CA VAL A 87 4.48 1.22 14.83
C VAL A 87 5.89 0.91 15.31
N ASP A 88 6.02 0.71 16.62
CA ASP A 88 7.28 0.30 17.26
C ASP A 88 7.46 -1.22 17.11
N LEU A 89 8.29 -1.63 16.15
CA LEU A 89 8.51 -3.04 15.83
C LEU A 89 9.30 -3.77 16.90
N VAL A 90 10.14 -3.07 17.67
CA VAL A 90 10.90 -3.65 18.77
C VAL A 90 9.94 -4.17 19.84
N LYS A 91 8.93 -3.36 20.19
CA LYS A 91 7.86 -3.78 21.11
C LYS A 91 6.98 -4.85 20.49
N GLU A 92 6.56 -4.64 19.24
CA GLU A 92 5.65 -5.54 18.53
C GLU A 92 6.19 -6.96 18.41
N PHE A 93 7.50 -7.08 18.14
CA PHE A 93 8.20 -8.35 18.01
C PHE A 93 8.95 -8.75 19.28
N ASN A 94 8.73 -8.07 20.40
CA ASN A 94 9.37 -8.35 21.69
C ASN A 94 10.89 -8.60 21.55
N ILE A 95 11.55 -7.73 20.80
CA ILE A 95 12.97 -7.86 20.46
C ILE A 95 13.80 -7.38 21.66
N PRO A 96 14.75 -8.20 22.16
CA PRO A 96 15.69 -7.77 23.18
C PRO A 96 16.43 -6.48 22.81
N PRO A 97 16.65 -5.56 23.76
CA PRO A 97 17.39 -4.33 23.50
C PRO A 97 18.83 -4.65 23.06
N LYS A 98 19.39 -3.81 22.18
CA LYS A 98 20.74 -3.93 21.61
C LYS A 98 20.97 -5.17 20.75
N GLN A 99 19.91 -5.88 20.35
CA GLN A 99 20.02 -6.93 19.35
C GLN A 99 20.03 -6.34 17.94
N ASN A 100 20.91 -6.84 17.08
CA ASN A 100 20.87 -6.51 15.66
C ASN A 100 19.60 -7.11 15.05
N VAL A 101 18.77 -6.26 14.46
CA VAL A 101 17.52 -6.65 13.80
C VAL A 101 17.69 -6.60 12.30
N HIS A 102 17.16 -7.62 11.61
CA HIS A 102 17.14 -7.63 10.16
C HIS A 102 15.73 -7.88 9.69
N PHE A 103 15.07 -6.81 9.26
CA PHE A 103 13.75 -6.91 8.69
C PHE A 103 13.79 -7.23 7.19
N LEU A 104 12.67 -7.74 6.66
CA LEU A 104 12.31 -7.74 5.26
C LEU A 104 10.86 -7.24 5.17
N MET A 105 10.56 -6.51 4.10
CA MET A 105 9.25 -5.92 3.88
C MET A 105 8.88 -6.03 2.41
N THR A 106 7.63 -6.38 2.13
CA THR A 106 7.04 -6.27 0.80
C THR A 106 5.53 -6.04 0.90
N THR A 107 4.95 -5.45 -0.13
CA THR A 107 3.51 -5.27 -0.25
C THR A 107 2.90 -6.36 -1.13
N GLY A 108 1.65 -6.72 -0.84
CA GLY A 108 0.95 -7.81 -1.49
C GLY A 108 -0.41 -7.42 -2.06
N SER A 109 -1.20 -8.44 -2.38
CA SER A 109 -2.58 -8.27 -2.84
C SER A 109 -3.46 -7.65 -1.76
N ILE A 110 -4.60 -7.14 -2.21
CA ILE A 110 -5.55 -6.38 -1.42
C ILE A 110 -6.23 -7.27 -0.35
N ILE A 111 -6.08 -6.90 0.93
CA ILE A 111 -6.89 -7.41 2.06
C ILE A 111 -7.97 -6.36 2.35
N ASN A 112 -9.25 -6.72 2.17
CA ASN A 112 -10.39 -5.85 2.50
C ASN A 112 -10.33 -4.43 1.88
N GLY A 113 -9.85 -4.30 0.65
CA GLY A 113 -9.72 -3.01 -0.03
C GLY A 113 -8.40 -2.26 0.22
N HIS A 114 -7.51 -2.76 1.08
CA HIS A 114 -6.18 -2.17 1.33
C HIS A 114 -5.06 -3.14 0.94
N THR A 115 -3.97 -2.65 0.37
CA THR A 115 -2.78 -3.48 0.15
C THR A 115 -2.23 -4.02 1.47
N ALA A 116 -2.00 -5.33 1.51
CA ALA A 116 -1.31 -5.99 2.61
C ALA A 116 0.17 -5.59 2.63
N LEU A 117 0.73 -5.39 3.83
CA LEU A 117 2.15 -5.30 4.07
C LEU A 117 2.60 -6.56 4.79
N TYR A 118 3.54 -7.28 4.19
CA TYR A 118 4.20 -8.43 4.79
C TYR A 118 5.54 -7.99 5.36
N LEU A 119 5.75 -8.24 6.65
CA LEU A 119 6.97 -7.85 7.34
C LEU A 119 7.51 -9.04 8.12
N ALA A 120 8.78 -9.36 7.89
CA ALA A 120 9.49 -10.42 8.58
C ALA A 120 10.70 -9.84 9.31
N GLU A 121 10.98 -10.32 10.52
CA GLU A 121 12.26 -10.13 11.19
C GLU A 121 13.03 -11.46 11.15
N ILE A 122 14.18 -11.45 10.51
CA ILE A 122 14.90 -12.64 10.04
C ILE A 122 15.69 -13.32 11.16
N ASN A 123 16.15 -12.58 12.17
CA ASN A 123 16.96 -13.14 13.24
C ASN A 123 16.10 -13.91 14.24
N THR A 124 14.99 -13.32 14.68
CA THR A 124 13.99 -13.91 15.59
C THR A 124 13.01 -14.83 14.86
N GLY A 125 12.88 -14.71 13.54
CA GLY A 125 11.96 -15.51 12.74
C GLY A 125 10.50 -15.14 12.92
N ARG A 126 10.21 -13.90 13.32
CA ARG A 126 8.85 -13.37 13.48
C ARG A 126 8.34 -12.81 12.16
N PHE A 127 7.07 -13.00 11.91
CA PHE A 127 6.37 -12.51 10.71
C PHE A 127 5.07 -11.86 11.12
N ALA A 128 4.71 -10.75 10.47
CA ALA A 128 3.44 -10.09 10.68
C ALA A 128 2.87 -9.52 9.39
N VAL A 129 1.54 -9.43 9.39
CA VAL A 129 0.75 -8.87 8.30
C VAL A 129 0.11 -7.58 8.78
N TYR A 130 0.33 -6.49 8.07
CA TYR A 130 -0.24 -5.19 8.37
C TYR A 130 -1.10 -4.68 7.20
N SER A 131 -2.02 -3.78 7.50
CA SER A 131 -2.60 -2.88 6.50
C SER A 131 -2.66 -1.48 7.07
N MET A 132 -2.91 -0.51 6.20
CA MET A 132 -3.11 0.88 6.60
C MET A 132 -4.50 1.34 6.16
N SER A 133 -5.14 2.10 7.03
CA SER A 133 -6.48 2.65 6.82
C SER A 133 -6.56 4.06 7.41
N PRO A 134 -7.45 4.93 6.90
CA PRO A 134 -7.72 6.21 7.54
C PRO A 134 -8.14 6.03 8.99
N ARG A 135 -7.74 6.97 9.85
CA ARG A 135 -8.13 6.98 11.25
C ARG A 135 -9.61 7.36 11.39
N LEU A 136 -10.35 6.61 12.19
CA LEU A 136 -11.80 6.84 12.40
C LEU A 136 -12.11 7.73 13.61
N ASP A 137 -11.09 8.16 14.36
CA ASP A 137 -11.22 8.90 15.62
C ASP A 137 -11.33 10.44 15.45
N GLY A 138 -11.45 10.92 14.21
CA GLY A 138 -11.58 12.34 13.90
C GLY A 138 -10.30 13.17 14.01
N THR A 139 -9.17 12.56 14.43
CA THR A 139 -7.88 13.27 14.51
C THR A 139 -7.15 13.38 13.17
N GLY A 140 -7.71 12.77 12.11
CA GLY A 140 -7.11 12.74 10.79
C GLY A 140 -5.87 11.84 10.71
N GLY A 141 -5.40 11.62 9.49
CA GLY A 141 -4.22 10.79 9.22
C GLY A 141 -4.51 9.30 9.10
N MET A 142 -3.44 8.51 9.11
CA MET A 142 -3.48 7.07 8.89
C MET A 142 -3.33 6.30 10.20
N MET A 143 -3.81 5.06 10.20
CA MET A 143 -3.49 4.07 11.22
C MET A 143 -3.00 2.78 10.57
N ILE A 144 -1.94 2.21 11.15
CA ILE A 144 -1.43 0.90 10.79
C ILE A 144 -2.12 -0.12 11.70
N ARG A 145 -2.68 -1.17 11.11
CA ARG A 145 -3.35 -2.26 11.82
C ARG A 145 -2.60 -3.56 11.55
N ARG A 146 -2.27 -4.29 12.61
CA ARG A 146 -1.82 -5.67 12.50
C ARG A 146 -3.03 -6.58 12.33
N HIS A 147 -2.99 -7.46 11.32
CA HIS A 147 -3.98 -8.52 11.11
C HIS A 147 -3.53 -9.84 11.72
N ASP A 148 -2.23 -10.14 11.62
CA ASP A 148 -1.67 -11.40 12.10
C ASP A 148 -0.22 -11.22 12.53
N ALA A 149 0.23 -12.08 13.45
CA ALA A 149 1.63 -12.24 13.83
C ALA A 149 1.90 -13.72 14.12
N THR A 150 2.86 -14.27 13.39
CA THR A 150 3.27 -15.67 13.49
C THR A 150 4.79 -15.76 13.58
N GLN A 151 5.27 -16.98 13.75
CA GLN A 151 6.70 -17.28 13.81
C GLN A 151 7.01 -18.38 12.81
N PHE A 152 7.99 -18.15 11.93
CA PHE A 152 8.41 -19.11 10.91
C PHE A 152 9.72 -19.83 11.27
N ARG A 153 10.40 -19.40 12.34
CA ARG A 153 11.54 -20.11 12.93
C ARG A 153 11.30 -20.31 14.42
N ALA A 154 11.25 -21.55 14.88
CA ALA A 154 11.14 -21.84 16.31
C ALA A 154 12.29 -21.16 17.08
N PRO A 155 12.04 -20.64 18.30
CA PRO A 155 13.12 -20.21 19.16
C PRO A 155 14.04 -21.42 19.38
N ALA A 156 15.36 -21.21 19.29
CA ALA A 156 16.33 -22.28 19.52
C ALA A 156 15.98 -22.95 20.86
N ALA A 157 15.77 -24.27 20.83
CA ALA A 157 15.57 -25.04 22.06
C ALA A 157 16.79 -24.79 22.93
N ASN A 158 16.60 -24.23 24.11
CA ASN A 158 17.69 -24.05 25.07
C ASN A 158 18.34 -25.44 25.31
N PRO A 159 19.67 -25.58 25.17
CA PRO A 159 20.35 -26.81 25.56
C PRO A 159 20.25 -27.06 27.08
#